data_AF-A0A926CSH6-F1
#
_entry.id   AF-A0A926CSH6-F1
#
_cell.length_a   1.000
_cell.length_b   1.000
_cell.length_c   1.000
_cell.angle_alpha   90.00
_cell.angle_beta   90.00
_cell.angle_gamma   90.00
#
_symmetry.space_group_name_H-M   'P 1'
#
loop_
_entity.id
_entity.type
_entity.pdbx_description
1 polymer ?
#
loop_
_entity_poly.entity_id
_entity_poly.type
_entity_poly.pdbx_seq_one_letter_code
_entity_poly.pdbx_strand_id
1 'polypeptide(L)'
;AGRQYRFQKDTNHVIAKQLVKIARDTKRSIRVEDLTHIRARTTVRGKANRAKHSNWAFAQLQAFLAYKARLNGVKLERVDPRYTSQRCFGCGHIAAANRRSQAEFQCCACGHTVHADVNAAKNIAFWAAVNPPNVSDAAGFPS
;
A
#
# COMPACT_ATOMS: atom_id res chain seq x y z
N ALA A 1 -26.69 -0.60 -12.90
CA ALA A 1 -25.24 -0.29 -12.80
C ALA A 1 -24.83 0.59 -11.59
N GLY A 2 -25.68 1.46 -11.03
CA GLY A 2 -25.27 2.42 -9.98
C GLY A 2 -25.24 1.96 -8.51
N ARG A 3 -25.82 0.80 -8.16
CA ARG A 3 -25.87 0.31 -6.76
C ARG A 3 -24.49 -0.14 -6.26
N GLN A 4 -23.78 -0.93 -7.07
CA GLN A 4 -22.44 -1.43 -6.74
C GLN A 4 -21.41 -0.29 -6.62
N TYR A 5 -21.46 0.69 -7.53
CA TYR A 5 -20.61 1.88 -7.47
C TYR A 5 -20.80 2.67 -6.18
N ARG A 6 -22.06 2.93 -5.79
CA ARG A 6 -22.39 3.67 -4.55
C ARG A 6 -21.94 2.91 -3.31
N PHE A 7 -22.14 1.59 -3.28
CA PHE A 7 -21.68 0.74 -2.19
C PHE A 7 -20.15 0.76 -2.03
N GLN A 8 -19.41 0.59 -3.14
CA GLN A 8 -17.94 0.67 -3.12
C GLN A 8 -17.45 2.04 -2.66
N LYS A 9 -18.08 3.13 -3.15
CA LYS A 9 -17.75 4.49 -2.75
C LYS A 9 -17.97 4.72 -1.25
N ASP A 10 -19.10 4.30 -0.72
CA ASP A 10 -19.42 4.44 0.69
C ASP A 10 -18.44 3.62 1.56
N THR A 11 -18.22 2.36 1.20
CA THR A 11 -17.25 1.48 1.86
C THR A 11 -15.86 2.12 1.90
N ASN A 12 -15.37 2.64 0.77
CA ASN A 12 -14.08 3.32 0.70
C ASN A 12 -14.04 4.60 1.55
N HIS A 13 -15.14 5.35 1.63
CA HIS A 13 -15.22 6.51 2.53
C HIS A 13 -15.12 6.06 3.99
N VAL A 14 -15.84 5.03 4.40
CA VAL A 14 -15.81 4.51 5.79
C VAL A 14 -14.40 4.04 6.14
N ILE A 15 -13.78 3.20 5.29
CA ILE A 15 -12.42 2.69 5.49
C ILE A 15 -11.43 3.86 5.62
N ALA A 16 -11.44 4.81 4.68
CA ALA A 16 -10.51 5.95 4.72
C ALA A 16 -10.70 6.80 5.99
N LYS A 17 -11.94 6.97 6.47
CA LYS A 17 -12.22 7.71 7.70
C LYS A 17 -11.63 7.00 8.92
N GLN A 18 -11.80 5.68 8.99
CA GLN A 18 -11.29 4.87 10.09
C GLN A 18 -9.77 4.83 10.12
N LEU A 19 -9.11 4.63 8.97
CA LEU A 19 -7.65 4.62 8.87
C LEU A 19 -7.04 5.97 9.31
N VAL A 20 -7.59 7.09 8.83
CA VAL A 20 -7.14 8.43 9.21
C VAL A 20 -7.37 8.68 10.71
N LYS A 21 -8.53 8.26 11.25
CA LYS A 21 -8.80 8.37 12.68
C LYS A 21 -7.75 7.62 13.51
N ILE A 22 -7.49 6.35 13.19
CA ILE A 22 -6.50 5.53 13.90
C ILE A 22 -5.10 6.17 13.82
N ALA A 23 -4.70 6.62 12.62
CA ALA A 23 -3.40 7.24 12.42
C ALA A 23 -3.25 8.53 13.24
N ARG A 24 -4.28 9.40 13.24
CA ARG A 24 -4.32 10.62 14.04
C ARG A 24 -4.27 10.31 15.53
N ASP A 25 -5.15 9.44 16.02
CA ASP A 25 -5.30 9.13 17.45
C ASP A 25 -4.03 8.45 18.00
N THR A 26 -3.30 7.73 17.15
CA THR A 26 -2.03 7.10 17.50
C THR A 26 -0.79 7.93 17.16
N LYS A 27 -0.95 9.13 16.60
CA LYS A 27 0.14 10.01 16.13
C LYS A 27 1.10 9.31 15.13
N ARG A 28 0.55 8.51 14.22
CA ARG A 28 1.28 7.75 13.19
C ARG A 28 0.95 8.24 11.77
N SER A 29 1.83 7.95 10.83
CA SER A 29 1.61 8.16 9.39
C SER A 29 0.91 6.97 8.73
N ILE A 30 0.26 7.22 7.59
CA ILE A 30 -0.32 6.18 6.73
C ILE A 30 0.60 5.97 5.53
N ARG A 31 0.78 4.72 5.12
CA ARG A 31 1.58 4.35 3.94
C ARG A 31 0.78 3.47 3.01
N VAL A 32 0.82 3.76 1.71
CA VAL A 32 0.08 3.02 0.68
C VAL A 32 0.97 2.73 -0.52
N GLU A 33 0.80 1.57 -1.13
CA GLU A 33 1.52 1.23 -2.36
C GLU A 33 1.09 2.12 -3.53
N ASP A 34 2.07 2.54 -4.34
CA ASP A 34 1.81 3.26 -5.58
C ASP A 34 1.43 2.31 -6.72
N LEU A 35 0.12 2.05 -6.84
CA LEU A 35 -0.45 1.15 -7.85
C LEU A 35 -0.75 1.85 -9.19
N THR A 36 -0.33 3.10 -9.37
CA THR A 36 -0.71 3.93 -10.53
C THR A 36 -0.27 3.30 -11.87
N HIS A 37 0.83 2.52 -11.89
CA HIS A 37 1.40 1.94 -13.13
C HIS A 37 1.19 0.42 -13.31
N ILE A 38 0.45 -0.26 -12.42
CA ILE A 38 0.34 -1.73 -12.47
C ILE A 38 -0.38 -2.22 -13.76
N ARG A 39 -1.23 -1.39 -14.38
CA ARG A 39 -1.92 -1.74 -15.64
C ARG A 39 -0.99 -1.90 -16.83
N ALA A 40 0.10 -1.14 -16.87
CA ALA A 40 1.08 -1.23 -17.96
C ALA A 40 1.97 -2.48 -17.84
N ARG A 41 2.09 -3.05 -16.63
CA ARG A 41 2.98 -4.19 -16.34
C ARG A 41 2.28 -5.54 -16.26
N THR A 42 0.95 -5.57 -16.08
CA THR A 42 0.21 -6.81 -15.85
C THR A 42 -0.89 -7.02 -16.89
N THR A 43 -0.68 -7.96 -17.81
CA THR A 43 -1.72 -8.38 -18.77
C THR A 43 -2.74 -9.29 -18.08
N VAL A 44 -3.85 -8.72 -17.61
CA VAL A 44 -4.92 -9.50 -16.99
C VAL A 44 -5.84 -10.11 -18.06
N ARG A 45 -5.77 -11.43 -18.24
CA ARG A 45 -6.70 -12.20 -19.10
C ARG A 45 -7.98 -12.57 -18.32
N GLY A 46 -9.13 -12.35 -18.95
CA GLY A 46 -10.46 -12.74 -18.44
C GLY A 46 -11.21 -11.68 -17.62
N LYS A 47 -12.54 -11.64 -17.78
CA LYS A 47 -13.46 -10.66 -17.16
C LYS A 47 -13.48 -10.75 -15.63
N ALA A 48 -13.42 -11.97 -15.08
CA ALA A 48 -13.41 -12.22 -13.64
C ALA A 48 -12.15 -11.68 -12.95
N ASN A 49 -10.97 -11.85 -13.57
CA ASN A 49 -9.71 -11.34 -13.03
C ASN A 49 -9.65 -9.81 -13.12
N ARG A 50 -10.21 -9.20 -14.19
CA ARG A 50 -10.29 -7.74 -14.31
C ARG A 50 -11.14 -7.08 -13.22
N ALA A 51 -12.20 -7.76 -12.78
CA ALA A 51 -13.05 -7.29 -11.68
C ALA A 51 -12.33 -7.41 -10.31
N LYS A 52 -11.60 -8.51 -10.08
CA LYS A 52 -10.75 -8.68 -8.88
C LYS A 52 -9.60 -7.66 -8.83
N HIS A 53 -9.05 -7.29 -9.99
CA HIS A 53 -8.03 -6.25 -10.16
C HIS A 53 -8.63 -4.87 -10.45
N SER A 54 -9.79 -4.52 -9.90
CA SER A 54 -10.38 -3.20 -10.16
C SER A 54 -9.54 -2.08 -9.49
N ASN A 55 -8.50 -1.62 -10.19
CA ASN A 55 -7.69 -0.47 -9.78
C ASN A 55 -8.53 0.78 -9.50
N TRP A 56 -9.75 0.83 -10.05
CA TRP A 56 -10.68 1.93 -9.81
C TRP A 56 -11.09 2.03 -8.33
N ALA A 57 -11.35 0.89 -7.65
CA ALA A 57 -11.66 0.89 -6.22
C ALA A 57 -10.44 1.32 -5.38
N PHE A 58 -9.24 0.87 -5.73
CA PHE A 58 -8.00 1.27 -5.05
C PHE A 58 -7.65 2.74 -5.27
N ALA A 59 -7.74 3.24 -6.51
CA ALA A 59 -7.51 4.65 -6.81
C ALA A 59 -8.50 5.56 -6.07
N GLN A 60 -9.77 5.15 -5.99
CA GLN A 60 -10.77 5.88 -5.21
C GLN A 60 -10.43 5.90 -3.71
N LEU A 61 -10.05 4.76 -3.13
CA LEU A 61 -9.63 4.69 -1.74
C LEU A 61 -8.41 5.58 -1.47
N GLN A 62 -7.40 5.57 -2.35
CA GLN A 62 -6.22 6.44 -2.25
C GLN A 62 -6.59 7.93 -2.31
N ALA A 63 -7.51 8.31 -3.20
CA ALA A 63 -8.01 9.68 -3.26
C ALA A 63 -8.69 10.09 -1.95
N PHE A 64 -9.48 9.19 -1.36
CA PHE A 64 -10.14 9.44 -0.07
C PHE A 64 -9.17 9.54 1.09
N LEU A 65 -8.15 8.68 1.13
CA LEU A 65 -7.08 8.77 2.10
C LEU A 65 -6.33 10.11 1.96
N ALA A 66 -5.98 10.52 0.75
CA ALA A 66 -5.23 11.75 0.51
C ALA A 66 -5.94 12.99 1.06
N TYR A 67 -7.21 13.21 0.71
CA TYR A 67 -7.90 14.41 1.18
C TYR A 67 -8.23 14.34 2.68
N LYS A 68 -8.62 13.17 3.22
CA LYS A 68 -8.95 13.04 4.64
C LYS A 68 -7.72 13.15 5.54
N ALA A 69 -6.61 12.56 5.13
CA ALA A 69 -5.34 12.66 5.84
C ALA A 69 -4.89 14.13 5.89
N ARG A 70 -4.96 14.85 4.76
CA ARG A 70 -4.68 16.30 4.70
C ARG A 70 -5.56 17.11 5.66
N LEU A 71 -6.87 16.83 5.71
CA LEU A 71 -7.81 17.51 6.62
C LEU A 71 -7.53 17.24 8.11
N ASN A 72 -6.82 16.15 8.44
CA ASN A 72 -6.55 15.76 9.83
C ASN A 72 -5.07 15.88 10.21
N GLY A 73 -4.24 16.51 9.37
CA GLY A 73 -2.79 16.62 9.62
C GLY A 73 -2.04 15.29 9.65
N VAL A 74 -2.61 14.23 9.06
CA VAL A 74 -1.98 12.90 8.99
C VAL A 74 -1.09 12.83 7.75
N LYS A 75 0.18 12.45 7.93
CA LYS A 75 1.11 12.23 6.82
C LYS A 75 0.71 10.96 6.05
N LEU A 76 0.53 11.07 4.73
CA LEU A 76 0.28 9.96 3.83
C LEU A 76 1.46 9.82 2.86
N GLU A 77 2.13 8.68 2.86
CA GLU A 77 3.29 8.40 2.00
C GLU A 77 2.95 7.29 1.00
N ARG A 78 3.41 7.46 -0.24
CA ARG A 78 3.35 6.43 -1.28
C ARG A 78 4.66 5.65 -1.29
N VAL A 79 4.58 4.33 -1.35
CA VAL A 79 5.76 3.44 -1.45
C VAL A 79 5.77 2.69 -2.78
N ASP A 80 6.95 2.47 -3.37
CA ASP A 80 7.07 1.65 -4.57
C ASP A 80 6.60 0.21 -4.24
N PRO A 81 5.59 -0.33 -4.95
CA PRO A 81 5.11 -1.70 -4.72
C PRO A 81 6.15 -2.78 -5.09
N ARG A 82 7.26 -2.41 -5.74
CA ARG A 82 8.28 -3.38 -6.15
C ARG A 82 8.86 -4.11 -4.95
N TYR A 83 8.85 -5.44 -5.03
CA TYR A 83 9.49 -6.37 -4.10
C TYR A 83 8.93 -6.40 -2.66
N THR A 84 7.91 -5.62 -2.29
CA THR A 84 7.27 -5.67 -0.96
C THR A 84 6.64 -7.03 -0.65
N SER A 85 6.13 -7.70 -1.68
CA SER A 85 5.54 -9.04 -1.59
C SER A 85 6.55 -10.19 -1.70
N GLN A 86 7.81 -9.90 -2.06
CA GLN A 86 8.87 -10.90 -2.29
C GLN A 86 10.01 -10.80 -1.28
N ARG A 87 10.14 -9.66 -0.58
CA ARG A 87 11.13 -9.44 0.45
C ARG A 87 10.72 -10.12 1.74
N CYS A 88 11.64 -10.74 2.48
CA CYS A 88 11.38 -11.17 3.84
C CYS A 88 11.51 -9.99 4.80
N PHE A 89 10.52 -9.74 5.66
CA PHE A 89 10.64 -8.68 6.68
C PHE A 89 11.73 -9.00 7.71
N GLY A 90 11.97 -10.29 8.00
CA GLY A 90 12.91 -10.73 9.04
C GLY A 90 14.39 -10.62 8.63
N CYS A 91 14.74 -10.92 7.38
CA CYS A 91 16.14 -10.93 6.92
C CYS A 91 16.42 -10.03 5.71
N GLY A 92 15.38 -9.47 5.07
CA GLY A 92 15.53 -8.62 3.89
C GLY A 92 15.79 -9.35 2.57
N HIS A 93 15.93 -10.68 2.54
CA HIS A 93 16.13 -11.44 1.31
C HIS A 93 14.94 -11.29 0.35
N ILE A 94 15.22 -11.02 -0.93
CA ILE A 94 14.21 -10.82 -1.98
C ILE A 94 14.30 -11.98 -2.96
N ALA A 95 13.23 -12.75 -3.09
CA ALA A 95 13.11 -13.78 -4.11
C ALA A 95 11.63 -13.99 -4.47
N ALA A 96 11.34 -14.20 -5.75
CA ALA A 96 9.99 -14.51 -6.21
C ALA A 96 9.45 -15.79 -5.54
N ALA A 97 10.32 -16.77 -5.30
CA ALA A 97 10.00 -18.02 -4.62
C ALA A 97 9.61 -17.85 -3.14
N ASN A 98 9.86 -16.68 -2.52
CA ASN A 98 9.48 -16.44 -1.14
C ASN A 98 7.96 -16.39 -0.96
N ARG A 99 7.21 -15.98 -1.99
CA ARG A 99 5.75 -16.02 -1.97
C ARG A 99 5.28 -17.32 -2.60
N ARG A 100 4.96 -18.31 -1.76
CA ARG A 100 4.50 -19.64 -2.19
C ARG A 100 3.08 -19.59 -2.76
N SER A 101 2.22 -18.75 -2.19
CA SER A 101 0.85 -18.55 -2.65
C SER A 101 0.32 -17.15 -2.35
N GLN A 102 -0.95 -16.89 -2.64
CA GLN A 102 -1.58 -15.61 -2.28
C GLN A 102 -1.54 -15.37 -0.77
N ALA A 103 -1.68 -16.43 0.04
CA ALA A 103 -1.75 -16.37 1.50
C ALA A 103 -0.42 -16.74 2.19
N GLU A 104 0.45 -17.51 1.53
CA GLU A 104 1.64 -18.08 2.17
C GLU A 104 2.94 -17.42 1.73
N PHE A 105 3.75 -17.05 2.71
CA PHE A 105 5.11 -16.58 2.51
C PHE A 105 6.08 -17.43 3.34
N GLN A 106 7.15 -17.90 2.70
CA GLN A 106 8.28 -18.58 3.34
C GLN A 106 9.58 -18.09 2.72
N CYS A 107 10.46 -17.49 3.53
CA CYS A 107 11.75 -17.02 3.05
C CYS A 107 12.67 -18.20 2.68
N CYS A 108 13.20 -18.20 1.45
CA CYS A 108 14.13 -19.23 0.98
C CYS A 108 15.53 -19.12 1.61
N ALA A 109 15.87 -17.98 2.22
CA ALA A 109 17.18 -17.74 2.83
C ALA A 109 17.19 -18.02 4.35
N CYS A 110 16.17 -17.60 5.09
CA CYS A 110 16.12 -17.75 6.56
C CYS A 110 14.99 -18.64 7.07
N GLY A 111 14.17 -19.22 6.19
CA GLY A 111 13.06 -20.09 6.57
C GLY A 111 11.86 -19.38 7.22
N HIS A 112 11.88 -18.06 7.36
CA HIS A 112 10.81 -17.31 8.01
C HIS A 112 9.46 -17.47 7.29
N THR A 113 8.44 -17.95 8.00
CA THR A 113 7.10 -18.21 7.47
C THR A 113 6.05 -17.33 8.15
N VAL A 114 5.18 -16.71 7.36
CA VAL A 114 4.05 -15.89 7.82
C VAL A 114 3.02 -15.73 6.70
N HIS A 115 1.84 -15.19 7.00
CA HIS A 115 0.89 -14.81 5.96
C HIS A 115 1.49 -13.75 5.02
N ALA A 116 1.33 -13.93 3.70
CA ALA A 116 1.96 -13.08 2.70
C ALA A 116 1.60 -11.60 2.84
N ASP A 117 0.33 -11.29 3.14
CA ASP A 117 -0.11 -9.91 3.36
C ASP A 117 0.48 -9.29 4.63
N VAL A 118 0.73 -10.09 5.68
CA VAL A 118 1.37 -9.62 6.92
C VAL A 118 2.85 -9.32 6.67
N ASN A 119 3.55 -10.18 5.94
CA ASN A 119 4.92 -9.92 5.52
C ASN A 119 5.01 -8.65 4.65
N ALA A 120 4.11 -8.50 3.68
CA ALA A 120 4.04 -7.32 2.83
C ALA A 120 3.78 -6.04 3.65
N ALA A 121 2.82 -6.07 4.58
CA ALA A 121 2.54 -4.94 5.48
C ALA A 121 3.75 -4.55 6.33
N LYS A 122 4.49 -5.53 6.87
CA LYS A 122 5.72 -5.28 7.63
C LYS A 122 6.84 -4.71 6.76
N ASN A 123 7.00 -5.20 5.53
CA ASN A 123 7.95 -4.62 4.58
C ASN A 123 7.62 -3.17 4.25
N ILE A 124 6.35 -2.85 3.97
CA ILE A 124 5.91 -1.47 3.73
C ILE A 124 6.22 -0.58 4.93
N ALA A 125 5.99 -1.07 6.16
CA ALA A 125 6.34 -0.34 7.37
C ALA A 125 7.85 -0.09 7.49
N PHE A 126 8.68 -1.11 7.23
CA PHE A 126 10.14 -1.04 7.29
C PHE A 126 10.74 -0.10 6.23
N TRP A 127 10.32 -0.21 4.97
CA TRP A 127 10.90 0.54 3.85
C TRP A 127 10.83 2.05 4.04
N ALA A 128 9.78 2.54 4.69
CA ALA A 128 9.64 3.97 4.92
C ALA A 128 10.21 4.41 6.28
N ALA A 129 10.81 3.50 7.06
CA ALA A 129 11.80 3.86 8.07
C ALA A 129 13.22 3.98 7.49
N VAL A 130 13.54 3.24 6.40
CA VAL A 130 14.90 3.17 5.81
C VAL A 130 15.08 4.07 4.57
N ASN A 131 14.01 4.39 3.84
CA ASN A 131 13.98 5.43 2.82
C ASN A 131 13.10 6.59 3.30
N PRO A 132 13.61 7.52 4.13
CA PRO A 132 13.12 8.89 4.01
C PRO A 132 13.33 9.31 2.55
N PRO A 133 12.37 9.96 1.87
CA PRO A 133 12.68 10.55 0.58
C PRO A 133 13.86 11.50 0.81
N ASN A 134 14.99 11.23 0.16
CA ASN A 134 15.99 12.25 -0.14
C ASN A 134 15.30 13.25 -1.08
N VAL A 135 14.42 14.09 -0.52
CA VAL A 135 14.22 15.42 -1.08
C VAL A 135 15.44 16.18 -0.65
N SER A 136 16.32 16.44 -1.62
CA SER A 136 17.35 17.44 -1.53
C SER A 136 16.77 18.69 -0.86
N ASP A 137 17.44 19.16 0.18
CA ASP A 137 17.39 20.56 0.57
C ASP A 137 17.59 21.41 -0.68
N ALA A 138 16.50 22.00 -1.18
CA ALA A 138 16.55 23.03 -2.18
C ALA A 138 15.54 24.10 -1.80
N ALA A 139 16.07 25.07 -1.05
CA ALA A 139 15.70 26.47 -0.98
C ALA A 139 14.34 26.84 -0.36
N GLY A 140 14.45 27.53 0.78
CA GLY A 140 13.39 28.39 1.29
C GLY A 140 13.55 28.78 2.76
N PHE A 141 14.70 29.32 3.17
CA PHE A 141 14.76 30.12 4.40
C PHE A 141 14.03 31.46 4.15
N PRO A 142 13.31 32.01 5.14
CA PRO A 142 12.61 33.28 5.02
C PRO A 142 13.55 34.48 5.25
N SER A 143 13.10 35.62 4.70
CA SER A 143 13.67 36.98 4.69
C SER A 143 14.77 37.24 3.68
#